data_AF-A0A6B3MLN1-F1
#
_entry.id   AF-A0A6B3MLN1-F1
#
_cell.length_a   1.000
_cell.length_b   1.000
_cell.length_c   1.000
_cell.angle_alpha   90.00
_cell.angle_beta   90.00
_cell.angle_gamma   90.00
#
_symmetry.space_group_name_H-M   'P 1'
#
loop_
_entity.id
_entity.type
_entity.pdbx_description
1 polymer ?
#
loop_
_entity_poly.entity_id
_entity_poly.type
_entity_poly.pdbx_seq_one_letter_code
_entity_poly.pdbx_strand_id
1 'polypeptide(L)'
;MSEIILSALVTTSLLISIFQNHDMGTIVAAILSTILLVIQIYTKDYDLQKSSKDHAVAAHQLWNIRELYISLLADIKSGIIKVDDIKTQRDELQQQLNLIYKNAPRTNAKAYIQAGKALNQNGKINQGEEMTLSDE
;
A
#
# COMPACT_ATOMS: atom_id res chain seq x y z
N MET A 1 2.88 -3.29 -20.65
CA MET A 1 2.80 -3.94 -21.99
C MET A 1 1.72 -3.31 -22.87
N SER A 2 0.51 -3.02 -22.35
CA SER A 2 -0.56 -2.33 -23.10
C SER A 2 -0.16 -0.96 -23.68
N GLU A 3 0.59 -0.14 -22.93
CA GLU A 3 1.03 1.19 -23.40
C GLU A 3 2.00 1.14 -24.60
N ILE A 4 2.86 0.12 -24.66
CA ILE A 4 3.84 -0.04 -25.76
C ILE A 4 3.13 -0.40 -27.07
N ILE A 5 2.14 -1.30 -27.00
CA ILE A 5 1.35 -1.71 -28.17
C ILE A 5 0.50 -0.53 -28.68
N LEU A 6 -0.09 0.24 -27.77
CA LEU A 6 -0.97 1.34 -28.14
C LEU A 6 -0.19 2.56 -28.66
N SER A 7 0.97 2.87 -28.09
CA SER A 7 1.86 3.93 -28.61
C SER A 7 2.44 3.57 -29.99
N ALA A 8 2.76 2.29 -30.23
CA ALA A 8 3.15 1.82 -31.57
C ALA A 8 2.02 2.00 -32.59
N LEU A 9 0.76 1.73 -32.20
CA LEU A 9 -0.40 1.91 -33.06
C LEU A 9 -0.68 3.40 -33.36
N VAL A 10 -0.54 4.28 -32.37
CA VAL A 10 -0.64 5.75 -32.53
C VAL A 10 0.45 6.27 -33.47
N THR A 11 1.71 5.85 -33.26
CA THR A 11 2.85 6.29 -34.08
C THR A 11 2.72 5.82 -35.53
N THR A 12 2.26 4.59 -35.73
CA THR A 12 1.98 4.04 -37.07
C THR A 12 0.86 4.83 -37.77
N SER A 13 -0.20 5.19 -37.03
CA SER A 13 -1.32 5.98 -37.57
C SER A 13 -0.91 7.42 -37.95
N LEU A 14 -0.05 8.04 -37.14
CA LEU A 14 0.55 9.35 -37.44
C LEU A 14 1.47 9.30 -38.67
N LEU A 15 2.29 8.27 -38.81
CA LEU A 15 3.15 8.07 -39.98
C LEU A 15 2.31 7.97 -41.26
N ILE A 16 1.25 7.16 -41.26
CA ILE A 16 0.33 7.04 -42.39
C ILE A 16 -0.34 8.38 -42.73
N SER A 17 -0.71 9.17 -41.71
CA SER A 17 -1.33 10.48 -41.91
C SER A 17 -0.39 11.51 -42.56
N ILE A 18 0.91 11.49 -42.24
CA ILE A 18 1.89 12.45 -42.78
C ILE A 18 2.24 12.11 -44.23
N PHE A 19 2.36 10.83 -44.57
CA PHE A 19 2.71 10.42 -45.93
C PHE A 19 1.56 10.52 -46.93
N GLN A 20 0.30 10.45 -46.47
CA GLN A 20 -0.84 10.26 -47.38
C GLN A 20 -1.78 11.46 -47.53
N ASN A 21 -1.50 12.60 -46.88
CA ASN A 21 -2.22 13.89 -47.03
C ASN A 21 -3.77 13.76 -46.95
N HIS A 22 -4.26 12.76 -46.24
CA HIS A 22 -5.67 12.42 -46.15
C HIS A 22 -6.14 12.73 -44.73
N ASP A 23 -7.10 13.66 -44.59
CA ASP A 23 -7.62 14.18 -43.31
C ASP A 23 -8.10 13.06 -42.35
N MET A 24 -8.45 11.90 -42.90
CA MET A 24 -8.84 10.70 -42.15
C MET A 24 -7.74 10.16 -41.23
N GLY A 25 -6.46 10.23 -41.65
CA GLY A 25 -5.34 9.73 -40.84
C GLY A 25 -5.15 10.56 -39.56
N THR A 26 -5.39 11.86 -39.65
CA THR A 26 -5.25 12.80 -38.54
C THR A 26 -6.37 12.61 -37.51
N ILE A 27 -7.60 12.35 -37.97
CA ILE A 27 -8.74 12.04 -37.08
C ILE A 27 -8.49 10.74 -36.31
N VAL A 28 -8.04 9.68 -36.98
CA VAL A 28 -7.74 8.40 -36.34
C VAL A 28 -6.59 8.54 -35.34
N ALA A 29 -5.53 9.27 -35.69
CA ALA A 29 -4.43 9.56 -34.78
C ALA A 29 -4.87 10.38 -33.56
N ALA A 30 -5.76 11.36 -33.73
CA ALA A 30 -6.29 12.16 -32.63
C ALA A 30 -7.12 11.30 -31.67
N ILE A 31 -8.00 10.43 -32.17
CA ILE A 31 -8.80 9.51 -31.35
C ILE A 31 -7.89 8.56 -30.57
N LEU A 32 -6.91 7.94 -31.24
CA LEU A 32 -5.97 7.03 -30.59
C LEU A 32 -5.09 7.74 -29.55
N SER A 33 -4.66 8.97 -29.83
CA SER A 33 -3.89 9.79 -28.87
C SER A 33 -4.72 10.18 -27.65
N THR A 34 -6.02 10.44 -27.82
CA THR A 34 -6.92 10.75 -26.72
C THR A 34 -7.16 9.52 -25.84
N ILE A 35 -7.32 8.34 -26.44
CA ILE A 35 -7.42 7.06 -25.72
C ILE A 35 -6.11 6.78 -24.96
N LEU A 36 -4.96 7.03 -25.59
CA LEU A 36 -3.66 6.90 -24.94
C LEU A 36 -3.56 7.81 -23.72
N LEU A 37 -3.98 9.07 -23.85
CA LEU A 37 -3.96 10.05 -22.76
C LEU A 37 -4.84 9.59 -21.58
N VAL A 38 -6.04 9.08 -21.86
CA VAL A 38 -6.94 8.54 -20.83
C VAL A 38 -6.29 7.39 -20.09
N ILE A 39 -5.70 6.43 -20.80
CA ILE A 39 -4.99 5.30 -20.19
C ILE A 39 -3.81 5.83 -19.35
N GLN A 40 -3.01 6.76 -19.87
CA GLN A 40 -1.87 7.35 -19.17
C GLN A 40 -2.28 8.03 -17.85
N ILE A 41 -3.44 8.72 -17.83
CA ILE A 41 -4.01 9.34 -16.63
C ILE A 41 -4.38 8.25 -15.61
N TYR A 42 -5.08 7.20 -16.04
CA TYR A 42 -5.43 6.07 -15.18
C TYR A 42 -4.21 5.31 -14.64
N THR A 43 -3.13 5.16 -15.43
CA THR A 43 -1.89 4.55 -14.95
C THR A 43 -1.14 5.47 -13.98
N LYS A 44 -1.30 6.79 -14.09
CA LYS A 44 -0.66 7.77 -13.21
C LYS A 44 -1.28 7.84 -11.81
N ASP A 45 -2.51 7.36 -11.63
CA ASP A 45 -3.14 7.08 -10.31
C ASP A 45 -2.51 5.87 -9.58
N TYR A 46 -1.27 5.51 -9.94
CA TYR A 46 -0.34 4.64 -9.21
C TYR A 46 0.03 5.14 -7.80
N ASP A 47 -0.66 6.14 -7.25
CA ASP A 47 -0.58 6.50 -5.84
C ASP A 47 -1.08 5.36 -4.93
N LEU A 48 -1.87 4.42 -5.48
CA LEU A 48 -2.20 3.14 -4.81
C LEU A 48 -0.96 2.28 -4.52
N GLN A 49 0.04 2.28 -5.40
CA GLN A 49 1.28 1.52 -5.13
C GLN A 49 2.15 2.21 -4.10
N LYS A 50 2.12 3.53 -4.04
CA LYS A 50 2.83 4.29 -3.02
C LYS A 50 2.18 4.07 -1.65
N SER A 51 0.86 4.23 -1.56
CA SER A 51 0.10 3.95 -0.33
C SER A 51 0.25 2.48 0.12
N SER A 52 0.19 1.51 -0.80
CA SER A 52 0.41 0.10 -0.47
C SER A 52 1.82 -0.17 0.07
N LYS A 53 2.85 0.45 -0.53
CA LYS A 53 4.22 0.37 -0.02
C LYS A 53 4.35 1.00 1.37
N ASP A 54 3.71 2.14 1.61
CA ASP A 54 3.75 2.81 2.90
C ASP A 54 3.08 1.97 4.01
N HIS A 55 1.94 1.33 3.70
CA HIS A 55 1.30 0.37 4.61
C HIS A 55 2.16 -0.89 4.82
N ALA A 56 2.81 -1.41 3.79
CA ALA A 56 3.73 -2.55 3.91
C ALA A 56 4.94 -2.21 4.79
N VAL A 57 5.52 -1.02 4.63
CA VAL A 57 6.63 -0.52 5.47
C VAL A 57 6.20 -0.42 6.93
N ALA A 58 5.03 0.16 7.21
CA ALA A 58 4.50 0.24 8.58
C ALA A 58 4.27 -1.16 9.19
N ALA A 59 3.73 -2.11 8.41
CA ALA A 59 3.54 -3.50 8.86
C ALA A 59 4.88 -4.19 9.18
N HIS A 60 5.90 -4.00 8.34
CA HIS A 60 7.25 -4.53 8.61
C HIS A 60 7.87 -3.95 9.88
N GLN A 61 7.73 -2.64 10.11
CA GLN A 61 8.21 -2.00 11.33
C GLN A 61 7.51 -2.57 12.58
N LEU A 62 6.20 -2.76 12.51
CA LEU A 62 5.43 -3.33 13.62
C LEU A 62 5.81 -4.79 13.89
N TRP A 63 6.04 -5.57 12.83
CA TRP A 63 6.53 -6.94 12.94
C TRP A 63 7.88 -7.02 13.65
N ASN A 64 8.82 -6.14 13.30
CA ASN A 64 10.13 -6.09 13.94
C ASN A 64 10.01 -5.81 15.46
N ILE A 65 9.18 -4.85 15.86
CA ILE A 65 8.93 -4.59 17.29
C ILE A 65 8.36 -5.83 18.00
N ARG A 66 7.43 -6.54 17.35
CA ARG A 66 6.88 -7.79 17.90
C ARG A 66 7.97 -8.85 18.10
N GLU A 67 8.87 -9.04 17.14
CA GLU A 67 9.98 -9.99 17.28
C GLU A 67 10.94 -9.58 18.40
N LEU A 68 11.25 -8.29 18.55
CA LEU A 68 12.08 -7.78 19.64
C LEU A 68 11.44 -8.01 21.02
N TYR A 69 10.12 -7.83 21.16
CA TYR A 69 9.42 -8.20 22.40
C TYR A 69 9.47 -9.70 22.69
N ILE A 70 9.35 -10.55 21.66
CA ILE A 70 9.46 -12.00 21.83
C ILE A 70 10.88 -12.39 22.26
N SER A 71 11.92 -11.76 21.68
CA SER A 71 13.31 -11.94 22.11
C SER A 71 13.48 -11.51 23.57
N LEU A 72 12.99 -10.33 23.93
CA LEU A 72 13.05 -9.83 25.32
C LEU A 72 12.36 -10.80 26.29
N LEU A 73 11.19 -11.33 25.93
CA LEU A 73 10.50 -12.36 26.72
C LEU A 73 11.30 -13.66 26.84
N ALA A 74 11.98 -14.08 25.78
CA ALA A 74 12.86 -15.25 25.81
C ALA A 74 14.07 -15.01 26.71
N ASP A 75 14.65 -13.82 26.67
CA ASP A 75 15.79 -13.43 27.51
C ASP A 75 15.41 -13.27 28.99
N ILE A 76 14.19 -12.79 29.27
CA ILE A 76 13.62 -12.81 30.63
C ILE A 76 13.48 -14.25 31.12
N LYS A 77 12.96 -15.17 30.29
CA LYS A 77 12.81 -16.58 30.64
C LYS A 77 14.13 -17.31 30.83
N SER A 78 15.18 -16.91 30.11
CA SER A 78 16.52 -17.49 30.26
C SER A 78 17.22 -17.04 31.55
N GLY A 79 16.73 -15.98 32.20
CA GLY A 79 17.26 -15.48 33.48
C GLY A 79 18.64 -14.84 33.36
N ILE A 80 19.08 -14.53 32.13
CA ILE A 80 20.42 -14.01 31.84
C ILE A 80 20.49 -12.48 32.06
N ILE A 81 19.35 -11.78 32.01
CA ILE A 81 19.28 -10.32 32.11
C ILE A 81 18.81 -9.84 33.49
N LYS A 82 19.32 -8.67 33.91
CA LYS A 82 18.86 -8.00 35.13
C LYS A 82 17.52 -7.29 34.88
N VAL A 83 16.73 -7.20 35.95
CA VAL A 83 15.39 -6.59 35.94
C VAL A 83 15.40 -5.12 35.49
N ASP A 84 16.45 -4.37 35.80
CA ASP A 84 16.57 -2.95 35.40
C ASP A 84 16.86 -2.79 33.90
N ASP A 85 17.65 -3.69 33.31
CA ASP A 85 17.91 -3.71 31.87
C ASP A 85 16.63 -4.07 31.08
N ILE A 86 15.82 -4.99 31.62
CA ILE A 86 14.52 -5.38 31.07
C ILE A 86 13.54 -4.21 31.01
N LYS A 87 13.48 -3.40 32.09
CA LYS A 87 12.61 -2.21 32.13
C LYS A 87 13.04 -1.17 31.10
N THR A 88 14.35 -0.94 30.99
CA THR A 88 14.92 0.02 30.04
C THR A 88 14.61 -0.39 28.60
N GLN A 89 14.86 -1.65 28.23
CA GLN A 89 14.55 -2.17 26.89
C GLN A 89 13.06 -2.15 26.58
N ARG A 90 12.20 -2.46 27.57
CA ARG A 90 10.75 -2.35 27.39
C ARG A 90 10.33 -0.91 27.09
N ASP A 91 10.84 0.05 27.85
CA ASP A 91 10.46 1.46 27.70
C ASP A 91 10.94 2.01 26.35
N GLU A 92 12.13 1.63 25.89
CA GLU A 92 12.64 1.94 24.55
C GLU A 92 11.76 1.33 23.44
N LEU A 93 11.40 0.04 23.54
CA LEU A 93 10.51 -0.62 22.58
C LEU A 93 9.14 0.04 22.53
N GLN A 94 8.63 0.51 23.68
CA GLN A 94 7.34 1.17 23.77
C GLN A 94 7.39 2.60 23.19
N GLN A 95 8.52 3.30 23.32
CA GLN A 95 8.74 4.56 22.62
C GLN A 95 8.81 4.36 21.10
N GLN A 96 9.55 3.35 20.63
CA GLN A 96 9.63 3.03 19.19
C GLN A 96 8.26 2.64 18.62
N LEU A 97 7.49 1.85 19.35
CA LEU A 97 6.13 1.46 18.96
C LEU A 97 5.22 2.69 18.79
N ASN A 98 5.25 3.63 19.74
CA ASN A 98 4.50 4.89 19.65
C ASN A 98 4.90 5.73 18.43
N LEU A 99 6.20 5.78 18.10
CA LEU A 99 6.66 6.49 16.91
C LEU A 99 6.17 5.83 15.62
N ILE A 100 6.14 4.49 15.55
CA ILE A 100 5.63 3.76 14.39
C ILE A 100 4.12 4.03 14.22
N TYR A 101 3.33 3.96 15.29
CA TYR A 101 1.90 4.30 15.23
C TYR A 101 1.65 5.74 14.79
N LYS A 102 2.45 6.70 15.27
CA LYS A 102 2.32 8.12 14.90
C LYS A 102 2.62 8.38 13.42
N ASN A 103 3.57 7.64 12.85
CA ASN A 103 4.00 7.79 11.46
C ASN A 103 3.24 6.87 10.49
N ALA A 104 2.38 5.98 11.00
CA ALA A 104 1.62 5.08 10.16
C ALA A 104 0.61 5.86 9.29
N PRO A 105 0.51 5.54 7.99
CA PRO A 105 -0.47 6.17 7.11
C PRO A 105 -1.89 5.91 7.64
N ARG A 106 -2.67 6.99 7.83
CA ARG A 106 -4.05 6.88 8.33
C ARG A 106 -4.90 6.11 7.31
N THR A 107 -5.41 4.96 7.73
CA THR A 107 -6.38 4.20 6.92
C THR A 107 -7.70 4.97 6.81
N ASN A 108 -8.45 4.73 5.74
CA ASN A 108 -9.79 5.29 5.57
C ASN A 108 -10.82 4.39 6.28
N ALA A 109 -11.77 4.98 7.01
CA ALA A 109 -12.86 4.27 7.68
C ALA A 109 -13.61 3.28 6.75
N LYS A 110 -13.78 3.64 5.47
CA LYS A 110 -14.38 2.74 4.47
C LYS A 110 -13.53 1.49 4.22
N ALA A 111 -12.20 1.65 4.15
CA ALA A 111 -11.27 0.54 3.95
C ALA A 111 -11.26 -0.40 5.17
N TYR A 112 -11.35 0.16 6.39
CA TYR A 112 -11.48 -0.62 7.62
C TYR A 112 -12.76 -1.48 7.65
N ILE A 113 -13.92 -0.90 7.35
CA ILE A 113 -15.19 -1.64 7.28
C ILE A 113 -15.13 -2.75 6.22
N GLN A 114 -14.51 -2.47 5.07
CA GLN A 114 -14.38 -3.44 3.99
C GLN A 114 -13.43 -4.60 4.34
N ALA A 115 -12.31 -4.30 4.99
CA ALA A 115 -11.39 -5.32 5.53
C ALA A 115 -12.08 -6.18 6.61
N GLY A 116 -12.81 -5.55 7.53
CA GLY A 116 -13.59 -6.25 8.55
C GLY A 116 -14.66 -7.17 7.98
N LYS A 117 -15.37 -6.73 6.93
CA LYS A 117 -16.34 -7.58 6.20
C LYS A 117 -15.66 -8.77 5.53
N ALA A 118 -14.52 -8.57 4.85
CA ALA A 118 -13.77 -9.64 4.22
C ALA A 118 -13.21 -10.66 5.23
N LEU A 119 -12.78 -10.20 6.40
CA LEU A 119 -12.31 -11.06 7.49
C LEU A 119 -13.45 -11.89 8.11
N ASN A 120 -14.63 -11.30 8.28
CA ASN A 120 -15.82 -11.99 8.78
C ASN A 120 -16.36 -13.03 7.79
N GLN A 121 -16.36 -12.71 6.49
CA GLN A 121 -16.80 -13.65 5.44
C GLN A 121 -15.87 -14.86 5.31
N ASN A 122 -14.58 -14.69 5.63
CA ASN A 122 -13.59 -15.76 5.64
C ASN A 122 -13.51 -16.52 6.98
N GLY A 123 -14.43 -16.25 7.93
CA GLY A 123 -14.63 -17.05 9.13
C GLY A 123 -13.46 -17.07 10.12
N LYS A 124 -12.62 -16.02 10.17
CA LYS A 124 -11.42 -15.98 11.02
C LYS A 124 -11.50 -15.10 12.26
N ILE A 125 -12.67 -14.58 12.61
CA ILE A 125 -12.85 -13.79 13.83
C ILE A 125 -13.99 -14.37 14.67
N ASN A 126 -13.63 -14.79 15.89
CA ASN A 126 -14.58 -15.15 16.93
C ASN A 126 -15.28 -13.88 17.42
N GLN A 127 -16.59 -13.94 17.65
CA GLN A 127 -17.48 -12.82 18.02
C GLN A 127 -17.09 -12.01 19.28
N GLY A 128 -15.95 -12.29 19.92
CA GLY A 128 -15.44 -11.56 21.08
C GLY A 128 -14.36 -10.50 20.77
N GLU A 129 -13.81 -10.46 19.55
CA GLU A 129 -12.92 -9.38 19.09
C GLU A 129 -13.69 -8.33 18.28
N GLU A 130 -14.84 -7.90 18.82
CA GLU A 130 -15.46 -6.67 18.37
C GLU A 130 -14.42 -5.56 18.60
N MET A 131 -13.76 -5.13 17.52
CA MET A 131 -12.67 -4.14 17.53
C MET A 131 -13.23 -2.80 18.00
N THR A 132 -13.34 -2.68 19.32
CA THR A 132 -13.68 -1.51 20.09
C THR A 132 -12.48 -0.57 20.09
N LEU A 133 -12.16 0.00 18.93
CA LEU A 133 -11.70 1.39 18.91
C LEU A 133 -12.88 2.21 18.40
N SER A 134 -13.87 2.32 19.28
CA SER A 134 -14.86 3.39 19.24
C SER A 134 -14.10 4.68 19.54
N ASP A 135 -14.00 5.53 18.51
CA ASP A 135 -13.94 6.98 18.59
C ASP A 135 -13.16 7.62 19.74
N GLU A 136 -11.88 7.94 19.49
CA GLU A 136 -11.24 9.19 19.94
C GLU A 136 -10.33 9.76 18.83
#